data_AF-A0A538F131-F1
#
_entry.id   AF-A0A538F131-F1
#
_cell.length_a   1.000
_cell.length_b   1.000
_cell.length_c   1.000
_cell.angle_alpha   90.00
_cell.angle_beta   90.00
_cell.angle_gamma   90.00
#
_symmetry.space_group_name_H-M   'P 1'
#
loop_
_entity.id
_entity.type
_entity.pdbx_description
1 polymer ?
#
loop_
_entity_poly.entity_id
_entity_poly.type
_entity_poly.pdbx_seq_one_letter_code
_entity_poly.pdbx_strand_id
1 'polypeptide(L)'
;MVDEDQGRRARNEAIFREVNERIVELETGLTGYNRDDSLLIGFVCECPREDCGEMLEVTRGQYEAVRDNGRRFLVLPGHEDGDIARVVERHSHYLVIEKTGDAAEVAAEQDPRT
;
A
#
# COMPACT_ATOMS: atom_id res chain seq x y z
N MET A 1 21.87 -11.37 -11.65
CA MET A 1 20.87 -12.13 -10.86
C MET A 1 20.11 -11.20 -9.91
N VAL A 2 19.88 -9.93 -10.29
CA VAL A 2 19.23 -8.91 -9.45
C VAL A 2 17.76 -8.73 -9.86
N ASP A 3 17.42 -9.10 -11.09
CA ASP A 3 16.10 -8.91 -11.71
C ASP A 3 15.00 -9.84 -11.20
N GLU A 4 15.31 -11.10 -10.85
CA GLU A 4 14.29 -12.07 -10.41
C GLU A 4 13.73 -11.75 -9.03
N ASP A 5 14.58 -11.28 -8.10
CA ASP A 5 14.16 -10.91 -6.75
C ASP A 5 13.33 -9.61 -6.77
N GLN A 6 13.77 -8.61 -7.55
CA GLN A 6 13.06 -7.35 -7.70
C GLN A 6 11.70 -7.53 -8.37
N GLY A 7 11.62 -8.34 -9.43
CA GLY A 7 10.35 -8.66 -10.10
C GLY A 7 9.39 -9.48 -9.24
N ARG A 8 9.88 -10.22 -8.24
CA ARG A 8 9.05 -10.94 -7.27
C ARG A 8 8.51 -10.01 -6.19
N ARG A 9 9.37 -9.14 -5.63
CA ARG A 9 8.97 -8.10 -4.68
C ARG A 9 7.89 -7.20 -5.26
N ALA A 10 8.07 -6.71 -6.49
CA ALA A 10 7.06 -5.88 -7.17
C ALA A 10 5.72 -6.60 -7.33
N ARG A 11 5.74 -7.89 -7.69
CA ARG A 11 4.51 -8.70 -7.80
C ARG A 11 3.78 -8.83 -6.46
N ASN A 12 4.51 -9.03 -5.37
CA ASN A 12 3.89 -9.12 -4.04
C ASN A 12 3.23 -7.80 -3.64
N GLU A 13 3.91 -6.68 -3.88
CA GLU A 13 3.36 -5.35 -3.59
C GLU A 13 2.09 -5.07 -4.39
N ALA A 14 2.06 -5.45 -5.68
CA ALA A 14 0.87 -5.34 -6.51
C ALA A 14 -0.29 -6.21 -6.00
N ILE A 15 -0.01 -7.43 -5.50
CA ILE A 15 -1.02 -8.31 -4.91
C ILE A 15 -1.60 -7.68 -3.64
N PHE A 16 -0.78 -7.18 -2.72
CA PHE A 16 -1.27 -6.56 -1.49
C PHE A 16 -2.09 -5.30 -1.77
N ARG A 17 -1.67 -4.51 -2.76
CA ARG A 17 -2.44 -3.39 -3.27
C ARG A 17 -3.81 -3.83 -3.78
N GLU A 18 -3.89 -4.88 -4.59
CA GLU A 18 -5.18 -5.41 -5.09
C GLU A 18 -6.09 -5.87 -3.94
N VAL A 19 -5.53 -6.51 -2.91
CA VAL A 19 -6.31 -6.89 -1.71
C VAL A 19 -6.87 -5.65 -1.02
N ASN A 20 -6.07 -4.60 -0.86
CA ASN A 20 -6.51 -3.36 -0.22
C ASN A 20 -7.57 -2.62 -1.03
N GLU A 21 -7.47 -2.56 -2.35
CA GLU A 21 -8.51 -2.00 -3.21
C GLU A 21 -9.84 -2.74 -3.03
N ARG A 22 -9.81 -4.08 -2.97
CA ARG A 22 -11.01 -4.88 -2.72
C ARG A 22 -11.60 -4.65 -1.32
N ILE A 23 -10.78 -4.34 -0.32
CA ILE A 23 -11.26 -3.93 1.01
C ILE A 23 -12.05 -2.63 0.90
N VAL A 24 -11.55 -1.63 0.17
CA VAL A 24 -12.26 -0.36 -0.07
C VAL A 24 -13.58 -0.58 -0.81
N GLU A 25 -13.58 -1.41 -1.86
CA GLU A 25 -14.78 -1.74 -2.63
C GLU A 25 -15.86 -2.38 -1.74
N LEU A 26 -15.48 -3.36 -0.92
CA LEU A 26 -16.40 -4.04 0.00
C LEU A 26 -16.93 -3.09 1.07
N GLU A 27 -16.07 -2.24 1.65
CA GLU A 27 -16.47 -1.23 2.63
C GLU A 27 -17.46 -0.21 2.04
N THR A 28 -17.29 0.14 0.77
CA THR A 28 -18.18 1.06 0.04
C THR A 28 -19.50 0.37 -0.35
N GLY A 29 -19.45 -0.89 -0.80
CA GLY A 29 -20.61 -1.64 -1.29
C GLY A 29 -21.53 -2.20 -0.20
N LEU A 30 -20.99 -2.55 0.98
CA LEU A 30 -21.76 -3.15 2.08
C LEU A 30 -22.70 -2.18 2.80
N THR A 31 -22.49 -0.86 2.65
CA THR A 31 -23.10 0.11 3.57
C THR A 31 -24.22 0.95 2.98
N GLY A 32 -24.30 1.17 1.66
CA GLY A 32 -25.36 2.00 1.00
C GLY A 32 -25.45 3.46 1.48
N TYR A 33 -24.72 3.78 2.54
CA TYR A 33 -24.55 5.06 3.22
C TYR A 33 -23.05 5.21 3.39
N ASN A 34 -22.47 6.33 2.94
CA ASN A 34 -21.08 6.68 3.17
C ASN A 34 -20.72 6.44 4.64
N ARG A 35 -20.01 5.34 4.93
CA ARG A 35 -19.38 5.12 6.23
C ARG A 35 -18.51 6.35 6.50
N ASP A 36 -18.51 6.80 7.76
CA ASP A 36 -17.68 7.92 8.19
C ASP A 36 -16.22 7.64 7.78
N ASP A 37 -15.63 8.54 7.00
CA ASP A 37 -14.25 8.43 6.51
C ASP A 37 -13.24 8.36 7.65
N SER A 38 -13.64 8.60 8.90
CA SER A 38 -12.81 8.55 10.10
C SER A 38 -12.80 7.18 10.78
N LEU A 39 -13.59 6.21 10.32
CA LEU A 39 -13.55 4.86 10.88
C LEU A 39 -12.27 4.13 10.46
N LEU A 40 -11.62 3.50 11.44
CA LEU A 40 -10.46 2.64 11.19
C LEU A 40 -10.92 1.35 10.52
N ILE A 41 -10.22 1.00 9.44
CA ILE A 41 -10.40 -0.20 8.64
C ILE A 41 -9.05 -0.93 8.63
N GLY A 42 -9.08 -2.25 8.69
CA GLY A 42 -7.88 -3.06 8.56
C GLY A 42 -7.48 -3.19 7.10
N PHE A 43 -6.27 -2.74 6.77
CA PHE A 43 -5.60 -2.92 5.48
C PHE A 43 -4.38 -3.82 5.63
N VAL A 44 -4.01 -4.53 4.58
CA VAL A 44 -2.80 -5.36 4.56
C VAL A 44 -1.58 -4.48 4.33
N CYS A 45 -0.49 -4.75 5.05
CA CYS A 45 0.81 -4.12 4.84
C CYS A 45 1.32 -4.38 3.41
N GLU A 46 1.68 -3.32 2.69
CA GLU A 46 2.06 -3.40 1.27
C GLU A 46 3.59 -3.42 1.07
N CYS A 47 4.32 -4.02 2.01
CA CYS A 47 5.77 -4.07 1.92
C CYS A 47 6.24 -5.15 0.92
N PRO A 48 7.50 -5.13 0.46
CA PRO A 48 7.98 -6.06 -0.57
C PRO A 48 8.19 -7.49 -0.06
N ARG A 49 8.01 -7.75 1.25
CA ARG A 49 8.28 -9.04 1.88
C ARG A 49 7.19 -10.05 1.50
N GLU A 50 7.61 -11.25 1.11
CA GLU A 50 6.70 -12.27 0.60
C GLU A 50 5.81 -12.90 1.67
N ASP A 51 6.26 -12.85 2.92
CA ASP A 51 5.61 -13.43 4.09
C ASP A 51 4.85 -12.40 4.94
N CYS A 52 4.72 -11.16 4.45
CA CYS A 52 3.97 -10.13 5.16
C CYS A 52 2.48 -10.26 4.88
N GLY A 53 1.73 -10.73 5.88
CA GLY A 53 0.26 -10.75 5.89
C GLY A 53 -0.33 -9.93 7.04
N GLU A 54 0.48 -9.05 7.63
CA GLU A 54 0.07 -8.26 8.78
C GLU A 54 -0.86 -7.12 8.39
N MET A 55 -1.82 -6.83 9.27
CA MET A 55 -2.82 -5.80 9.07
C MET A 55 -2.42 -4.52 9.82
N LEU A 56 -2.69 -3.38 9.21
CA LEU A 56 -2.58 -2.05 9.79
C LEU A 56 -3.93 -1.35 9.75
N GLU A 57 -4.25 -0.63 10.82
CA GLU A 57 -5.51 0.11 10.93
C GLU A 57 -5.31 1.52 10.39
N VAL A 58 -5.98 1.83 9.28
CA VAL A 58 -6.05 3.19 8.73
C VAL A 58 -7.47 3.52 8.35
N THR A 59 -7.77 4.81 8.32
CA THR A 59 -9.04 5.28 7.83
C THR A 59 -9.12 5.18 6.30
N ARG A 60 -10.34 5.10 5.75
CA ARG A 60 -10.53 5.15 4.29
C ARG A 60 -9.91 6.41 3.69
N GLY A 61 -10.15 7.58 4.30
CA GLY A 61 -9.60 8.84 3.81
C GLY A 61 -8.07 8.87 3.80
N GLN A 62 -7.41 8.25 4.79
CA GLN A 62 -5.95 8.10 4.79
C GLN A 62 -5.47 7.16 3.68
N TYR A 63 -6.15 6.02 3.50
CA TYR A 63 -5.82 5.09 2.41
C TYR A 63 -5.94 5.77 1.04
N GLU A 64 -7.05 6.47 0.80
CA GLU A 64 -7.28 7.23 -0.44
C GLU A 64 -6.21 8.30 -0.67
N ALA A 65 -5.83 9.06 0.37
CA ALA A 65 -4.75 10.06 0.26
C ALA A 65 -3.38 9.44 -0.08
N VAL A 66 -3.12 8.20 0.33
CA VAL A 66 -1.93 7.45 -0.11
C VAL A 66 -2.07 7.07 -1.59
N ARG A 67 -3.26 6.62 -2.00
CA ARG A 67 -3.56 6.19 -3.38
C ARG A 67 -3.65 7.30 -4.42
N ASP A 68 -3.73 8.57 -4.01
CA ASP A 68 -3.57 9.71 -4.92
C ASP A 68 -2.22 9.72 -5.66
N ASN A 69 -1.26 8.88 -5.24
CA ASN A 69 -0.01 8.65 -5.93
C ASN A 69 0.30 7.15 -5.98
N GLY A 70 0.22 6.56 -7.18
CA GLY A 70 0.51 5.14 -7.45
C GLY A 70 1.92 4.66 -7.08
N ARG A 71 2.83 5.55 -6.69
CA ARG A 71 4.17 5.22 -6.19
C ARG A 71 4.23 5.09 -4.67
N ARG A 72 3.16 5.43 -3.96
CA ARG A 72 3.11 5.39 -2.50
C ARG A 72 2.53 4.07 -2.01
N PHE A 73 2.96 3.62 -0.83
CA PHE A 73 2.54 2.36 -0.21
C PHE A 73 2.40 2.52 1.30
N LEU A 74 1.46 1.78 1.89
CA LEU A 74 1.23 1.70 3.34
C LEU A 74 1.97 0.52 3.93
N VAL A 75 2.86 0.77 4.89
CA VAL A 75 3.67 -0.28 5.53
C VAL A 75 3.69 -0.13 7.04
N LEU A 76 3.93 -1.23 7.75
CA LEU A 76 4.19 -1.20 9.18
C LEU A 76 5.55 -0.54 9.49
N PRO A 77 5.72 0.11 10.65
CA PRO A 77 7.03 0.60 11.07
C PRO A 77 8.05 -0.54 11.16
N GLY A 78 9.23 -0.35 10.55
CA GLY A 78 10.26 -1.39 10.44
C GLY A 78 10.09 -2.29 9.22
N HIS A 79 9.08 -2.07 8.39
CA HIS A 79 8.85 -2.78 7.12
C HIS A 79 9.21 -1.92 5.90
N GLU A 80 9.70 -0.70 6.09
CA GLU A 80 10.28 0.08 5.01
C GLU A 80 11.57 -0.54 4.46
N ASP A 81 11.78 -0.43 3.15
CA ASP A 81 13.02 -0.81 2.48
C ASP A 81 13.66 0.46 1.90
N GLY A 82 14.72 0.94 2.55
CA GLY A 82 15.40 2.19 2.22
C GLY A 82 16.16 2.17 0.90
N ASP A 83 16.40 0.99 0.32
CA ASP A 83 17.12 0.85 -0.94
C ASP A 83 16.22 1.17 -2.15
N ILE A 84 14.91 0.96 -2.00
CA ILE A 84 13.92 1.09 -3.09
C ILE A 84 12.79 2.08 -2.79
N ALA A 85 12.75 2.62 -1.58
CA ALA A 85 11.73 3.57 -1.16
C ALA A 85 12.25 4.54 -0.10
N ARG A 86 11.55 5.67 0.03
CA ARG A 86 11.76 6.63 1.11
C ARG A 86 10.47 6.79 1.91
N VAL A 87 10.60 6.97 3.22
CA VAL A 87 9.46 7.32 4.08
C VAL A 87 9.08 8.77 3.83
N VAL A 88 7.83 9.01 3.43
CA VAL A 88 7.29 10.36 3.17
C VAL A 88 6.37 10.83 4.29
N GLU A 89 5.72 9.92 5.01
CA GLU A 89 4.92 10.23 6.19
C GLU A 89 5.14 9.18 7.29
N ARG A 90 5.10 9.65 8.54
CA ARG A 90 5.22 8.81 9.73
C ARG A 90 4.01 9.02 10.63
N HIS A 91 3.28 7.94 10.87
CA HIS A 91 2.15 7.91 11.80
C HIS A 91 2.49 6.96 12.96
N SER A 92 1.66 6.97 14.00
CA SER A 92 1.90 6.20 15.24
C SER A 92 1.97 4.68 15.00
N HIS A 93 1.24 4.18 14.00
CA HIS A 93 1.03 2.74 13.78
C HIS A 93 1.35 2.28 12.34
N TYR A 94 1.67 3.19 11.44
CA TYR A 94 1.99 2.89 10.04
C TYR A 94 2.89 3.97 9.43
N LEU A 95 3.52 3.65 8.31
CA LEU A 95 4.33 4.55 7.51
C LEU A 95 3.74 4.64 6.10
N VAL A 96 3.91 5.80 5.48
CA VAL A 96 3.72 5.96 4.05
C VAL A 96 5.09 6.04 3.41
N ILE A 97 5.40 5.11 2.52
CA ILE A 97 6.63 5.11 1.73
C ILE A 97 6.32 5.49 0.30
N GLU A 98 7.28 6.12 -0.38
CA GLU A 98 7.23 6.41 -1.80
C GLU A 98 8.40 5.71 -2.49
N LYS A 99 8.09 4.91 -3.52
CA LYS A 99 9.10 4.20 -4.31
C LYS A 99 10.02 5.17 -5.05
N THR A 100 11.28 4.78 -5.20
CA THR A 100 12.31 5.58 -5.86
C THR A 100 13.04 4.78 -6.94
N GLY A 101 13.65 5.48 -7.91
CA GLY A 101 14.36 4.85 -9.02
C GLY A 101 13.45 3.95 -9.86
N ASP A 102 13.98 2.84 -10.37
CA ASP A 102 13.26 1.90 -11.23
C ASP A 102 12.01 1.31 -10.54
N ALA A 103 12.05 1.14 -9.22
CA ALA A 103 10.90 0.67 -8.45
C ALA A 103 9.71 1.65 -8.49
N ALA A 104 9.97 2.94 -8.72
CA ALA A 104 8.92 3.96 -8.85
C ALA A 104 8.20 3.90 -10.20
N GLU A 105 8.91 3.47 -11.25
CA GLU A 105 8.34 3.29 -12.59
C GLU A 105 7.45 2.05 -12.59
N VAL A 106 7.97 0.92 -12.12
CA VAL A 106 7.23 -0.34 -11.98
C VAL A 106 5.96 -0.16 -11.12
N ALA A 107 6.07 0.54 -9.99
CA ALA A 107 4.92 0.77 -9.11
C ALA A 107 3.83 1.63 -9.77
N ALA A 108 4.20 2.58 -10.63
CA ALA A 108 3.26 3.42 -11.37
C ALA A 108 2.60 2.64 -12.51
N GLU A 109 3.34 1.77 -13.20
CA GLU A 109 2.79 0.90 -14.26
C GLU A 109 1.83 -0.17 -13.71
N GLN A 110 2.02 -0.58 -12.46
CA GLN A 110 1.19 -1.57 -11.76
C GLN A 110 0.07 -0.93 -10.91
N ASP A 111 -0.17 0.38 -11.07
CA ASP A 111 -1.28 1.04 -10.38
C ASP A 111 -2.62 0.64 -11.05
N PRO A 112 -3.54 -0.01 -10.32
CA PRO A 112 -4.84 -0.41 -10.86
C PRO A 112 -5.77 0.79 -11.12
N ARG A 113 -5.41 2.01 -10.68
CA ARG A 113 -6.20 3.23 -10.83
C ARG A 113 -5.76 4.12 -12.02
N THR A 114 -4.76 3.69 -12.80
CA THR A 114 -4.27 4.38 -14.02
C THR A 114 -5.00 4.00 -15.30
#